data_AF-A0A0L0S8G0-F1
#
_entry.id   AF-A0A0L0S8G0-F1
#
_cell.length_a   1.000
_cell.length_b   1.000
_cell.length_c   1.000
_cell.angle_alpha   90.00
_cell.angle_beta   90.00
_cell.angle_gamma   90.00
#
_symmetry.space_group_name_H-M   'P 1'
#
loop_
_entity.id
_entity.type
_entity.pdbx_description
1 polymer ?
#
loop_
_entity_poly.entity_id
_entity_poly.type
_entity_poly.pdbx_seq_one_letter_code
_entity_poly.pdbx_strand_id
1 'polypeptide(L)'
;MRDPNLLQLLPRAGTTLPQRKTDGSYLCNHWYCNNGEYVPPQCQGFAYSSCREFWHVTPKYSTGMNEQRIFDFGLLLVVVYLGPAFILTVSACIERPSSNSTCLFIHWVPETLPSRYALQPVLFPPATLACLADFNLTVAPSIRASWQCDWETDVIQTFVSVSMAQRVPPVHTLLRNVAIRDTDIADMLSALPDAESAAMAARTWFRRNEHIWRSWIPPPPSDYVKKIVPVRGRTTPFAISLVLLALLVTTNLLSIAGLMRFRSDTLICIQSPALVAAVNVGALMGGLSSSLDLPFAIDLTPALCAVKTAMLILGLGSMLVALLAKTWRVYYIFSNLRLSLIVTGRLFRLNVSNTHLTGLGVLTLAVYALLATLWIVTAVPQPVQVIANETTFKYRCGSRMDLGAPELTALVIVALPFLYHWTLAGVGLFLAHRIRSLAVLNNEPTATMIAMVGVTLPTVFIAMLQFTPGDPFVFAYSMLTLLSLLIGSVAICLRPLSLVVERGSRFLLAPIMHLSGAGLHSSKIASIMDPSTRKQPNRNVGALTKLVNQSLDDLGIESSINPSIAAVSGSASVAGVSDEDMAALVQVVATAWHGTDKLVRQSVACRLPVLVGTHMGRRDANARWWTPW
;
A
#
# COMPACT_ATOMS: atom_id res chain seq x y z
N MET A 1 63.51 3.89 -22.50
CA MET A 1 63.01 4.88 -23.48
C MET A 1 64.09 5.64 -24.27
N ARG A 2 65.38 5.57 -23.91
CA ARG A 2 66.48 6.11 -24.74
C ARG A 2 67.06 5.12 -25.75
N ASP A 3 66.68 3.85 -25.66
CA ASP A 3 67.11 2.81 -26.60
C ASP A 3 66.48 3.09 -27.99
N PRO A 4 67.29 3.33 -29.04
CA PRO A 4 66.80 3.60 -30.38
C PRO A 4 65.99 2.43 -30.96
N ASN A 5 66.28 1.18 -30.58
CA ASN A 5 65.55 0.01 -31.07
C ASN A 5 64.12 0.00 -30.54
N LEU A 6 63.94 0.35 -29.26
CA LEU A 6 62.61 0.48 -28.66
C LEU A 6 61.82 1.65 -29.27
N LEU A 7 62.48 2.80 -29.49
CA LEU A 7 61.85 3.95 -30.13
C LEU A 7 61.39 3.64 -31.56
N GLN A 8 62.13 2.82 -32.31
CA GLN A 8 61.72 2.43 -33.67
C GLN A 8 60.40 1.66 -33.73
N LEU A 9 59.98 1.02 -32.64
CA LEU A 9 58.70 0.32 -32.55
C LEU A 9 57.52 1.28 -32.36
N LEU A 10 57.75 2.52 -31.91
CA LEU A 10 56.69 3.50 -31.68
C LEU A 10 56.26 4.20 -32.99
N PRO A 11 55.03 4.76 -33.06
CA PRO A 11 54.60 5.56 -34.20
C PRO A 11 55.52 6.77 -34.39
N ARG A 12 55.81 7.11 -35.66
CA ARG A 12 56.62 8.30 -36.00
C ARG A 12 55.81 9.56 -35.72
N ALA A 13 56.47 10.63 -35.27
CA ALA A 13 55.80 11.91 -35.06
C ALA A 13 55.05 12.38 -36.34
N GLY A 14 53.81 12.83 -36.17
CA GLY A 14 52.94 13.32 -37.25
C GLY A 14 52.12 12.23 -37.95
N THR A 15 52.13 10.99 -37.45
CA THR A 15 51.30 9.89 -38.00
C THR A 15 49.90 9.86 -37.40
N THR A 16 49.73 10.30 -36.16
CA THR A 16 48.42 10.41 -35.48
C THR A 16 47.96 11.86 -35.44
N LEU A 17 46.71 12.10 -35.87
CA LEU A 17 46.13 13.44 -35.87
C LEU A 17 45.73 13.88 -34.45
N PRO A 18 46.24 15.02 -33.94
CA PRO A 18 45.77 15.58 -32.67
C PRO A 18 44.28 15.90 -32.72
N GLN A 19 43.55 15.55 -31.67
CA GLN A 19 42.11 15.78 -31.62
C GLN A 19 41.75 17.26 -31.41
N ARG A 20 40.55 17.60 -31.87
CA ARG A 20 39.95 18.93 -31.75
C ARG A 20 38.72 18.91 -30.86
N LYS A 21 38.41 20.04 -30.23
CA LYS A 21 37.16 20.29 -29.52
C LYS A 21 36.04 20.51 -30.55
N THR A 22 34.81 20.59 -30.05
CA THR A 22 33.62 20.86 -30.87
C THR A 22 33.64 22.24 -31.55
N ASP A 23 34.40 23.20 -31.03
CA ASP A 23 34.61 24.53 -31.62
C ASP A 23 35.67 24.55 -32.74
N GLY A 24 36.27 23.39 -33.05
CA GLY A 24 37.34 23.26 -34.05
C GLY A 24 38.74 23.61 -33.53
N SER A 25 38.89 24.15 -32.32
CA SER A 25 40.19 24.37 -31.69
C SER A 25 40.84 23.04 -31.26
N TYR A 26 42.16 22.99 -31.16
CA TYR A 26 42.85 21.79 -30.68
C TYR A 26 42.57 21.51 -29.20
N LEU A 27 42.62 20.24 -28.80
CA LEU A 27 42.52 19.85 -27.39
C LEU A 27 43.63 20.47 -26.56
N CYS A 28 44.87 20.48 -27.07
CA CYS A 28 45.94 21.28 -26.50
C CYS A 28 46.02 22.64 -27.16
N ASN A 29 45.74 23.67 -26.36
CA ASN A 29 45.84 25.07 -26.73
C ASN A 29 46.71 25.86 -25.74
N HIS A 30 47.57 25.16 -24.98
CA HIS A 30 48.55 25.80 -24.11
C HIS A 30 49.68 26.42 -24.94
N TRP A 31 50.41 27.38 -24.35
CA TRP A 31 51.48 28.13 -25.03
C TRP A 31 52.61 27.24 -25.57
N TYR A 32 52.82 26.07 -24.99
CA TYR A 32 53.83 25.09 -25.40
C TYR A 32 53.36 24.12 -26.48
N CYS A 33 52.08 24.17 -26.88
CA CYS A 33 51.52 23.28 -27.89
C CYS A 33 51.59 23.91 -29.28
N ASN A 34 52.06 23.12 -30.25
CA ASN A 34 52.12 23.48 -31.66
C ASN A 34 51.18 22.55 -32.43
N ASN A 35 50.20 23.11 -33.16
CA ASN A 35 49.20 22.34 -33.92
C ASN A 35 48.49 21.24 -33.12
N GLY A 36 48.27 21.47 -31.81
CA GLY A 36 47.55 20.55 -30.93
C GLY A 36 48.37 19.44 -30.30
N GLU A 37 49.68 19.41 -30.52
CA GLU A 37 50.62 18.49 -29.88
C GLU A 37 51.71 19.26 -29.13
N TYR A 38 52.38 18.60 -28.18
CA TYR A 38 53.60 19.14 -27.58
C TYR A 38 54.83 18.58 -28.31
N VAL A 39 55.67 19.48 -28.82
CA VAL A 39 56.93 19.15 -29.49
C VAL A 39 58.09 19.70 -28.65
N PRO A 40 58.86 18.85 -27.95
CA PRO A 40 59.94 19.32 -27.11
C PRO A 40 61.08 19.90 -27.96
N PRO A 41 61.96 20.76 -27.40
CA PRO A 41 63.04 21.41 -28.15
C PRO A 41 63.93 20.44 -28.95
N GLN A 42 64.24 19.26 -28.41
CA GLN A 42 65.02 18.23 -29.09
C GLN A 42 64.34 17.58 -30.30
N CYS A 43 63.04 17.83 -30.52
CA CYS A 43 62.24 17.31 -31.64
C CYS A 43 61.83 18.39 -32.65
N GLN A 44 62.36 19.61 -32.56
CA GLN A 44 61.99 20.70 -33.47
C GLN A 44 62.76 20.63 -34.81
N GLY A 45 62.18 21.22 -35.86
CA GLY A 45 62.79 21.29 -37.20
C GLY A 45 63.00 19.91 -37.83
N PHE A 46 64.20 19.67 -38.39
CA PHE A 46 64.54 18.41 -39.06
C PHE A 46 64.53 17.20 -38.11
N ALA A 47 64.61 17.42 -36.79
CA ALA A 47 64.57 16.34 -35.80
C ALA A 47 63.15 15.78 -35.62
N TYR A 48 62.10 16.47 -36.04
CA TYR A 48 60.71 16.06 -35.82
C TYR A 48 60.42 14.64 -36.34
N SER A 49 60.81 14.34 -37.58
CA SER A 49 60.61 13.01 -38.18
C SER A 49 61.38 11.88 -37.49
N SER A 50 62.40 12.22 -36.68
CA SER A 50 63.17 11.24 -35.91
C SER A 50 62.54 10.91 -34.56
N CYS A 51 61.63 11.76 -34.06
CA CYS A 51 60.93 11.55 -32.80
C CYS A 51 59.75 10.58 -32.94
N ARG A 52 59.18 10.20 -31.80
CA ARG A 52 58.10 9.21 -31.69
C ARG A 52 56.92 9.73 -30.91
N GLU A 53 55.76 9.18 -31.16
CA GLU A 53 54.54 9.62 -30.50
C GLU A 53 54.37 8.97 -29.13
N PHE A 54 53.95 9.81 -28.19
CA PHE A 54 53.43 9.44 -26.88
C PHE A 54 51.98 9.92 -26.81
N TRP A 55 51.05 8.99 -26.63
CA TRP A 55 49.64 9.31 -26.67
C TRP A 55 49.08 9.65 -25.29
N HIS A 56 48.27 10.70 -25.23
CA HIS A 56 47.68 11.21 -24.00
C HIS A 56 46.17 11.44 -24.19
N VAL A 57 45.35 11.21 -23.16
CA VAL A 57 43.90 11.47 -23.24
C VAL A 57 43.63 12.96 -23.46
N THR A 58 44.02 13.81 -22.52
CA THR A 58 43.82 15.27 -22.60
C THR A 58 44.86 16.00 -21.75
N PRO A 59 45.34 17.19 -22.14
CA PRO A 59 46.35 17.92 -21.37
C PRO A 59 45.84 18.37 -19.99
N LYS A 60 44.53 18.37 -19.76
CA LYS A 60 43.92 18.84 -18.50
C LYS A 60 44.19 17.94 -17.29
N TYR A 61 44.50 16.67 -17.49
CA TYR A 61 44.68 15.71 -16.40
C TYR A 61 46.05 15.82 -15.71
N SER A 62 47.02 16.43 -16.37
CA SER A 62 48.45 16.35 -16.01
C SER A 62 49.22 17.51 -16.67
N THR A 63 48.62 18.70 -16.67
CA THR A 63 49.08 19.85 -17.47
C THR A 63 50.56 20.14 -17.25
N GLY A 64 51.37 20.06 -18.31
CA GLY A 64 52.80 20.37 -18.27
C GLY A 64 53.66 19.30 -17.61
N MET A 65 53.10 18.30 -16.92
CA MET A 65 53.87 17.31 -16.16
C MET A 65 54.55 16.29 -17.07
N ASN A 66 53.81 15.72 -18.03
CA ASN A 66 54.38 14.77 -18.98
C ASN A 66 55.34 15.46 -19.95
N GLU A 67 55.01 16.69 -20.33
CA GLU A 67 55.82 17.54 -21.20
C GLU A 67 57.14 17.89 -20.53
N GLN A 68 57.10 18.24 -19.23
CA GLN A 68 58.28 18.48 -18.40
C GLN A 68 59.11 17.21 -18.23
N ARG A 69 58.47 16.05 -17.98
CA ARG A 69 59.18 14.77 -17.87
C ARG A 69 59.91 14.41 -19.17
N ILE A 70 59.26 14.58 -20.33
CA ILE A 70 59.88 14.39 -21.64
C ILE A 70 61.06 15.35 -21.83
N PHE A 71 60.92 16.61 -21.40
CA PHE A 71 61.95 17.62 -21.45
C PHE A 71 63.17 17.25 -20.58
N ASP A 72 62.96 16.97 -19.30
CA ASP A 72 64.03 16.72 -18.32
C ASP A 72 64.84 15.45 -18.64
N PHE A 73 64.15 14.39 -19.06
CA PHE A 73 64.81 13.15 -19.44
C PHE A 73 65.36 13.18 -20.86
N GLY A 74 65.20 14.29 -21.61
CA GLY A 74 65.67 14.42 -22.98
C GLY A 74 65.11 13.32 -23.89
N LEU A 75 63.83 12.97 -23.71
CA LEU A 75 63.20 11.90 -24.48
C LEU A 75 62.84 12.39 -25.88
N LEU A 76 63.06 11.57 -26.90
CA LEU A 76 62.70 11.86 -28.29
C LEU A 76 61.21 11.54 -28.55
N LEU A 77 60.33 12.14 -27.76
CA LEU A 77 58.89 11.90 -27.76
C LEU A 77 58.11 13.20 -28.01
N VAL A 78 57.05 13.13 -28.82
CA VAL A 78 56.04 14.19 -28.98
C VAL A 78 54.74 13.74 -28.32
N VAL A 79 54.02 14.65 -27.64
CA VAL A 79 52.76 14.30 -26.97
C VAL A 79 51.59 14.58 -27.91
N VAL A 80 50.84 13.55 -28.28
CA VAL A 80 49.63 13.67 -29.10
C VAL A 80 48.40 13.46 -28.22
N TYR A 81 47.52 14.46 -28.14
CA TYR A 81 46.31 14.38 -27.32
C TYR A 81 45.12 13.87 -28.14
N LEU A 82 44.57 12.73 -27.73
CA LEU A 82 43.59 11.96 -28.51
C LEU A 82 42.14 12.09 -28.01
N GLY A 83 41.88 12.72 -26.88
CA GLY A 83 40.52 12.96 -26.36
C GLY A 83 39.60 11.74 -26.44
N PRO A 84 38.39 11.88 -27.03
CA PRO A 84 37.45 10.77 -27.21
C PRO A 84 37.99 9.62 -28.09
N ALA A 85 38.95 9.87 -28.97
CA ALA A 85 39.56 8.85 -29.82
C ALA A 85 40.64 8.02 -29.11
N PHE A 86 41.01 8.38 -27.87
CA PHE A 86 42.10 7.73 -27.14
C PHE A 86 41.91 6.22 -27.00
N ILE A 87 40.78 5.78 -26.43
CA ILE A 87 40.52 4.36 -26.16
C ILE A 87 40.53 3.55 -27.46
N LEU A 88 39.83 4.03 -28.50
CA LEU A 88 39.79 3.36 -29.80
C LEU A 88 41.18 3.23 -30.44
N THR A 89 41.98 4.29 -30.40
CA THR A 89 43.32 4.31 -31.00
C THR A 89 44.29 3.39 -30.24
N VAL A 90 44.26 3.45 -28.91
CA VAL A 90 45.13 2.63 -28.05
C VAL A 90 44.74 1.15 -28.14
N SER A 91 43.44 0.82 -28.03
CA SER A 91 42.97 -0.57 -28.20
C SER A 91 43.34 -1.11 -29.58
N ALA A 92 43.17 -0.34 -30.66
CA ALA A 92 43.55 -0.77 -32.00
C ALA A 92 45.06 -1.01 -32.16
N CYS A 93 45.90 -0.25 -31.46
CA CYS A 93 47.33 -0.52 -31.39
C CYS A 93 47.63 -1.83 -30.65
N ILE A 94 47.03 -2.03 -29.46
CA ILE A 94 47.25 -3.22 -28.63
C ILE A 94 46.77 -4.49 -29.35
N GLU A 95 45.62 -4.43 -30.01
CA GLU A 95 44.96 -5.56 -30.68
C GLU A 95 45.54 -5.90 -32.05
N ARG A 96 46.44 -5.07 -32.58
CA ARG A 96 47.22 -5.38 -33.80
C ARG A 96 48.62 -5.85 -33.40
N PRO A 97 48.78 -7.07 -32.86
CA PRO A 97 50.09 -7.57 -32.50
C PRO A 97 50.95 -7.68 -33.76
N SER A 98 51.93 -6.79 -33.87
CA SER A 98 52.98 -6.89 -34.88
C SER A 98 54.31 -6.87 -34.15
N SER A 99 55.24 -7.73 -34.55
CA SER A 99 56.60 -7.75 -33.98
C SER A 99 57.35 -6.42 -34.17
N ASN A 100 56.83 -5.53 -35.01
CA ASN A 100 57.50 -4.33 -35.48
C ASN A 100 56.79 -3.04 -35.05
N SER A 101 55.75 -3.11 -34.22
CA SER A 101 55.03 -1.93 -33.73
C SER A 101 54.52 -2.09 -32.31
N THR A 102 54.66 -1.03 -31.52
CA THR A 102 54.05 -0.88 -30.20
C THR A 102 53.57 0.57 -30.03
N CYS A 103 52.81 0.87 -28.99
CA CYS A 103 52.43 2.23 -28.64
C CYS A 103 52.86 2.55 -27.22
N LEU A 104 53.10 3.83 -26.99
CA LEU A 104 53.36 4.39 -25.68
C LEU A 104 52.27 5.40 -25.37
N PHE A 105 51.65 5.24 -24.21
CA PHE A 105 50.59 6.13 -23.77
C PHE A 105 50.62 6.28 -22.26
N ILE A 106 49.91 7.30 -21.76
CA ILE A 106 49.63 7.46 -20.34
C ILE A 106 48.15 7.23 -20.06
N HIS A 107 47.88 6.52 -18.98
CA HIS A 107 46.55 6.30 -18.48
C HIS A 107 46.55 6.20 -16.95
N TRP A 108 45.39 6.44 -16.35
CA TRP A 108 45.18 6.27 -14.92
C TRP A 108 45.11 4.78 -14.57
N VAL A 109 45.54 4.43 -13.35
CA VAL A 109 45.44 3.08 -12.78
C VAL A 109 44.90 3.22 -11.36
N PRO A 110 43.92 2.38 -10.94
CA PRO A 110 43.23 1.35 -11.73
C PRO A 110 42.18 1.96 -12.69
N GLU A 111 42.11 1.46 -13.93
CA GLU A 111 41.08 1.86 -14.91
C GLU A 111 40.82 0.72 -15.91
N THR A 112 39.68 0.74 -16.59
CA THR A 112 39.22 -0.32 -17.51
C THR A 112 40.25 -0.75 -18.55
N LEU A 113 40.92 0.19 -19.22
CA LEU A 113 41.89 -0.10 -20.27
C LEU A 113 43.10 -0.91 -19.74
N PRO A 114 43.86 -0.44 -18.73
CA PRO A 114 45.00 -1.19 -18.19
C PRO A 114 44.60 -2.45 -17.41
N SER A 115 43.36 -2.54 -16.92
CA SER A 115 42.85 -3.77 -16.30
C SER A 115 42.51 -4.86 -17.31
N ARG A 116 42.19 -4.50 -18.57
CA ARG A 116 41.80 -5.45 -19.61
C ARG A 116 42.98 -6.06 -20.35
N TYR A 117 44.00 -5.27 -20.63
CA TYR A 117 45.14 -5.69 -21.45
C TYR A 117 46.39 -5.90 -20.59
N ALA A 118 47.23 -6.88 -20.97
CA ALA A 118 48.52 -7.09 -20.33
C ALA A 118 49.53 -6.01 -20.79
N LEU A 119 49.50 -4.87 -20.10
CA LEU A 119 50.39 -3.73 -20.38
C LEU A 119 51.64 -3.78 -19.51
N GLN A 120 52.75 -3.31 -20.06
CA GLN A 120 53.99 -3.14 -19.31
C GLN A 120 54.11 -1.68 -18.84
N PRO A 121 54.14 -1.41 -17.52
CA PRO A 121 54.34 -0.05 -17.02
C PRO A 121 55.77 0.43 -17.34
N VAL A 122 55.88 1.70 -17.74
CA VAL A 122 57.17 2.38 -17.87
C VAL A 122 57.46 3.08 -16.55
N LEU A 123 58.47 2.57 -15.84
CA LEU A 123 58.83 3.05 -14.51
C LEU A 123 59.77 4.25 -14.59
N PHE A 124 59.46 5.30 -13.83
CA PHE A 124 60.36 6.41 -13.56
C PHE A 124 60.91 6.31 -12.12
N PRO A 125 61.91 7.11 -11.72
CA PRO A 125 62.30 7.19 -10.31
C PRO A 125 61.09 7.49 -9.44
N PRO A 126 60.94 6.88 -8.25
CA PRO A 126 59.75 7.06 -7.43
C PRO A 126 59.51 8.54 -7.09
N ALA A 127 58.25 8.94 -6.97
CA ALA A 127 57.88 10.27 -6.53
C ALA A 127 58.47 10.54 -5.13
N THR A 128 59.20 11.64 -4.98
CA THR A 128 59.73 12.11 -3.70
C THR A 128 59.28 13.54 -3.47
N LEU A 129 59.15 13.96 -2.22
CA LEU A 129 58.75 15.33 -1.88
C LEU A 129 59.66 16.38 -2.56
N ALA A 130 60.96 16.08 -2.68
CA ALA A 130 61.91 16.94 -3.39
C ALA A 130 61.57 17.07 -4.89
N CYS A 131 61.30 15.96 -5.58
CA CYS A 131 60.91 15.99 -6.99
C CYS A 131 59.61 16.78 -7.20
N LEU A 132 58.61 16.59 -6.33
CA LEU A 132 57.33 17.28 -6.43
C LEU A 132 57.45 18.79 -6.17
N ALA A 133 58.35 19.19 -5.27
CA ALA A 133 58.56 20.59 -4.89
C ALA A 133 59.20 21.43 -6.02
N ASP A 134 59.99 20.81 -6.90
CA ASP A 134 60.67 21.49 -8.00
C ASP A 134 59.75 21.71 -9.23
N PHE A 135 58.53 21.19 -9.19
CA PHE A 135 57.57 21.36 -10.27
C PHE A 135 56.80 22.67 -10.16
N ASN A 136 56.80 23.45 -11.25
CA ASN A 136 56.03 24.66 -11.35
C ASN A 136 55.15 24.65 -12.61
N LEU A 137 53.85 24.42 -12.39
CA LEU A 137 52.83 24.34 -13.43
C LEU A 137 52.78 25.58 -14.35
N THR A 138 53.13 26.77 -13.83
CA THR A 138 53.00 28.01 -14.60
C THR A 138 54.09 28.18 -15.66
N VAL A 139 55.25 27.55 -15.45
CA VAL A 139 56.41 27.64 -16.34
C VAL A 139 56.74 26.31 -17.02
N ALA A 140 56.10 25.21 -16.62
CA ALA A 140 56.25 23.92 -17.28
C ALA A 140 55.59 23.92 -18.67
N PRO A 141 56.21 23.29 -19.68
CA PRO A 141 57.54 22.67 -19.67
C PRO A 141 58.66 23.71 -19.87
N SER A 142 59.67 23.75 -18.99
CA SER A 142 60.86 24.59 -19.15
C SER A 142 62.04 24.18 -18.26
N ILE A 143 63.21 24.79 -18.47
CA ILE A 143 64.40 24.63 -17.60
C ILE A 143 64.20 25.14 -16.16
N ARG A 144 63.12 25.87 -15.88
CA ARG A 144 62.82 26.45 -14.55
C ARG A 144 61.84 25.59 -13.74
N ALA A 145 61.39 24.47 -14.30
CA ALA A 145 60.63 23.46 -13.61
C ALA A 145 61.37 22.11 -13.79
N SER A 146 61.08 21.16 -12.91
CA SER A 146 61.60 19.81 -13.00
C SER A 146 60.51 18.82 -12.59
N TRP A 147 60.44 17.68 -13.28
CA TRP A 147 59.62 16.52 -12.99
C TRP A 147 60.39 15.24 -13.37
N GLN A 148 61.40 14.91 -12.57
CA GLN A 148 62.27 13.74 -12.80
C GLN A 148 61.85 12.49 -12.02
N CYS A 149 60.54 12.34 -11.78
CA CYS A 149 59.99 11.20 -11.06
C CYS A 149 58.68 10.68 -11.67
N ASP A 150 58.25 9.54 -11.15
CA ASP A 150 56.97 8.92 -11.43
C ASP A 150 55.83 9.69 -10.77
N TRP A 151 54.61 9.20 -10.97
CA TRP A 151 53.42 9.71 -10.32
C TRP A 151 53.38 9.29 -8.84
N GLU A 152 52.78 10.13 -8.00
CA GLU A 152 52.40 9.71 -6.66
C GLU A 152 51.27 8.68 -6.76
N THR A 153 51.34 7.62 -5.97
CA THR A 153 50.26 6.64 -5.87
C THR A 153 49.20 7.18 -4.92
N ASP A 154 48.02 7.50 -5.46
CA ASP A 154 46.87 7.89 -4.64
C ASP A 154 46.39 6.70 -3.80
N VAL A 155 46.42 6.86 -2.48
CA VAL A 155 45.90 5.85 -1.56
C VAL A 155 44.43 6.16 -1.28
N ILE A 156 43.54 5.25 -1.67
CA ILE A 156 42.12 5.34 -1.29
C ILE A 156 42.00 5.06 0.21
N GLN A 157 41.56 6.07 0.96
CA GLN A 157 41.42 5.99 2.41
C GLN A 157 39.94 6.00 2.82
N THR A 158 39.57 5.10 3.72
CA THR A 158 38.26 5.09 4.36
C THR A 158 38.33 5.86 5.67
N PHE A 159 37.55 6.93 5.79
CA PHE A 159 37.46 7.72 7.01
C PHE A 159 36.22 7.31 7.81
N VAL A 160 36.38 7.09 9.11
CA VAL A 160 35.29 6.75 10.02
C VAL A 160 35.26 7.75 11.17
N SER A 161 34.06 8.22 11.52
CA SER A 161 33.89 9.12 12.67
C SER A 161 34.27 8.43 13.97
N VAL A 162 35.01 9.12 14.85
CA VAL A 162 35.35 8.63 16.20
C VAL A 162 34.09 8.23 16.99
N SER A 163 32.98 8.94 16.77
CA SER A 163 31.73 8.65 17.46
C SER A 163 31.10 7.32 17.04
N MET A 164 31.42 6.80 15.85
CA MET A 164 30.94 5.50 15.37
C MET A 164 31.60 4.35 16.12
N ALA A 165 32.88 4.49 16.49
CA ALA A 165 33.58 3.51 17.31
C ALA A 165 32.91 3.30 18.67
N GLN A 166 32.27 4.33 19.22
CA GLN A 166 31.58 4.28 20.50
C GLN A 166 30.14 3.79 20.38
N ARG A 167 29.38 4.30 19.39
CA ARG A 167 27.94 4.01 19.27
C ARG A 167 27.65 2.67 18.61
N VAL A 168 28.45 2.30 17.61
CA VAL A 168 28.24 1.08 16.82
C VAL A 168 29.58 0.39 16.55
N PRO A 169 30.24 -0.15 17.60
CA PRO A 169 31.56 -0.77 17.47
C PRO A 169 31.65 -1.83 16.36
N PRO A 170 30.64 -2.70 16.11
CA PRO A 170 30.70 -3.67 15.02
C PRO A 170 30.78 -3.04 13.63
N VAL A 171 30.08 -1.92 13.40
CA VAL A 171 30.13 -1.21 12.10
C VAL A 171 31.48 -0.52 11.93
N HIS A 172 32.01 0.07 13.00
CA HIS A 172 33.36 0.62 12.98
C HIS A 172 34.41 -0.46 12.63
N THR A 173 34.33 -1.64 13.25
CA THR A 173 35.22 -2.76 12.94
C THR A 173 35.04 -3.25 11.50
N LEU A 174 33.80 -3.36 11.00
CA LEU A 174 33.53 -3.69 9.60
C LEU A 174 34.25 -2.70 8.67
N LEU A 175 34.01 -1.40 8.83
CA LEU A 175 34.61 -0.37 7.98
C LEU A 175 36.15 -0.36 8.06
N ARG A 176 36.71 -0.66 9.23
CA ARG A 176 38.15 -0.77 9.43
C ARG A 176 38.73 -2.00 8.72
N ASN A 177 37.97 -3.09 8.64
CA ASN A 177 38.41 -4.33 8.00
C ASN A 177 38.18 -4.34 6.48
N VAL A 178 37.32 -3.46 5.95
CA VAL A 178 37.14 -3.30 4.50
C VAL A 178 38.46 -2.86 3.88
N ALA A 179 39.02 -3.75 3.07
CA ALA A 179 40.21 -3.50 2.29
C ALA A 179 39.98 -4.00 0.87
N ILE A 180 40.05 -3.10 -0.10
CA ILE A 180 39.96 -3.41 -1.52
C ILE A 180 41.32 -3.06 -2.11
N ARG A 181 42.05 -4.04 -2.65
CA ARG A 181 43.38 -3.84 -3.23
C ARG A 181 43.27 -3.48 -4.70
N ASP A 182 44.33 -2.91 -5.29
CA ASP A 182 44.38 -2.57 -6.71
C ASP A 182 44.10 -3.79 -7.61
N THR A 183 44.56 -4.99 -7.21
CA THR A 183 44.27 -6.23 -7.93
C THR A 183 42.78 -6.58 -7.92
N ASP A 184 42.09 -6.28 -6.82
CA ASP A 184 40.66 -6.54 -6.67
C ASP A 184 39.85 -5.54 -7.51
N ILE A 185 40.28 -4.27 -7.55
CA ILE A 185 39.69 -3.24 -8.42
C ILE A 185 39.92 -3.60 -9.90
N ALA A 186 41.13 -3.99 -10.26
CA ALA A 186 41.47 -4.38 -11.63
C ALA A 186 40.67 -5.61 -12.09
N ASP A 187 40.49 -6.62 -11.24
CA ASP A 187 39.63 -7.78 -11.55
C ASP A 187 38.19 -7.33 -11.84
N MET A 188 37.61 -6.46 -11.00
CA MET A 188 36.27 -5.90 -11.23
C MET A 188 36.17 -5.07 -12.51
N LEU A 189 37.16 -4.23 -12.80
CA LEU A 189 37.17 -3.36 -13.98
C LEU A 189 37.41 -4.14 -15.28
N SER A 190 38.21 -5.20 -15.25
CA SER A 190 38.48 -6.06 -16.40
C SER A 190 37.22 -6.77 -16.91
N ALA A 191 36.25 -7.03 -16.03
CA ALA A 191 34.99 -7.68 -16.36
C ALA A 191 33.93 -6.73 -16.95
N LEU A 192 34.12 -5.41 -16.88
CA LEU A 192 33.11 -4.43 -17.32
C LEU A 192 32.70 -4.51 -18.80
N PRO A 193 33.59 -4.77 -19.77
CA PRO A 193 33.19 -4.86 -21.18
C PRO A 193 32.20 -6.01 -21.46
N ASP A 194 32.29 -7.09 -20.68
CA ASP A 194 31.45 -8.28 -20.81
C ASP A 194 30.24 -8.26 -19.85
N ALA A 195 30.26 -7.39 -18.84
CA ALA A 195 29.18 -7.25 -17.87
C ALA A 195 28.10 -6.29 -18.39
N GLU A 196 26.84 -6.61 -18.12
CA GLU A 196 25.73 -5.70 -18.43
C GLU A 196 25.82 -4.37 -17.67
N SER A 197 26.48 -4.38 -16.49
CA SER A 197 26.66 -3.19 -15.65
C SER A 197 27.78 -3.36 -14.62
N ALA A 198 28.27 -2.23 -14.10
CA ALA A 198 29.21 -2.22 -12.98
C ALA A 198 28.68 -2.95 -11.73
N ALA A 199 27.38 -2.86 -11.46
CA ALA A 199 26.75 -3.58 -10.36
C ALA A 199 26.82 -5.11 -10.55
N MET A 200 26.71 -5.60 -11.79
CA MET A 200 26.83 -7.01 -12.11
C MET A 200 28.28 -7.50 -11.99
N ALA A 201 29.25 -6.73 -12.47
CA ALA A 201 30.68 -7.02 -12.31
C ALA A 201 31.05 -7.12 -10.83
N ALA A 202 30.69 -6.11 -10.03
CA ALA A 202 30.89 -6.11 -8.58
C ALA A 202 30.20 -7.30 -7.90
N ARG A 203 28.94 -7.60 -8.23
CA ARG A 203 28.21 -8.75 -7.67
C ARG A 203 28.92 -10.07 -7.97
N THR A 204 29.46 -10.22 -9.18
CA THR A 204 30.18 -11.42 -9.60
C THR A 204 31.48 -11.56 -8.81
N TRP A 205 32.22 -10.45 -8.66
CA TRP A 205 33.41 -10.40 -7.82
C TRP A 205 33.13 -10.78 -6.37
N PHE A 206 32.12 -10.16 -5.74
CA PHE A 206 31.72 -10.49 -4.37
C PHE A 206 31.37 -11.98 -4.23
N ARG A 207 30.67 -12.59 -5.18
CA ARG A 207 30.36 -14.03 -5.11
C ARG A 207 31.59 -14.93 -5.19
N ARG A 208 32.56 -14.58 -6.04
CA ARG A 208 33.79 -15.39 -6.23
C ARG A 208 34.80 -15.19 -5.09
N ASN A 209 34.83 -13.99 -4.51
CA ASN A 209 35.82 -13.57 -3.53
C ASN A 209 35.28 -13.54 -2.09
N GLU A 210 34.37 -14.46 -1.73
CA GLU A 210 33.88 -14.61 -0.35
C GLU A 210 35.01 -14.74 0.66
N HIS A 211 36.04 -15.50 0.32
CA HIS A 211 37.21 -15.68 1.18
C HIS A 211 37.94 -14.36 1.52
N ILE A 212 37.82 -13.33 0.69
CA ILE A 212 38.38 -11.99 0.96
C ILE A 212 37.43 -11.22 1.88
N TRP A 213 36.21 -10.95 1.42
CA TRP A 213 35.31 -10.02 2.13
C TRP A 213 34.67 -10.60 3.39
N ARG A 214 34.63 -11.92 3.55
CA ARG A 214 34.10 -12.55 4.75
C ARG A 214 34.88 -12.14 6.00
N SER A 215 36.19 -11.90 5.86
CA SER A 215 37.03 -11.38 6.93
C SER A 215 36.71 -9.93 7.31
N TRP A 216 36.03 -9.18 6.42
CA TRP A 216 35.61 -7.81 6.72
C TRP A 216 34.52 -7.79 7.78
N ILE A 217 33.69 -8.83 7.84
CA ILE A 217 32.57 -8.94 8.78
C ILE A 217 33.10 -9.42 10.13
N PRO A 218 33.03 -8.61 11.20
CA PRO A 218 33.43 -9.05 12.53
C PRO A 218 32.54 -10.20 13.01
N PRO A 219 33.06 -11.11 13.87
CA PRO A 219 32.20 -12.10 14.51
C PRO A 219 31.09 -11.40 15.28
N PRO A 220 29.88 -12.00 15.37
CA PRO A 220 28.83 -11.45 16.22
C PRO A 220 29.36 -11.37 17.66
N PRO A 221 29.00 -10.32 18.42
CA PRO A 221 29.35 -10.23 19.84
C PRO A 221 28.91 -11.51 20.57
N SER A 222 29.69 -12.00 21.53
CA SER A 222 29.43 -13.26 22.24
C SER A 222 28.12 -13.26 23.03
N ASP A 223 27.65 -12.08 23.39
CA ASP A 223 26.38 -11.75 24.04
C ASP A 223 25.23 -11.53 23.05
N TYR A 224 25.51 -11.46 21.74
CA TYR A 224 24.53 -11.28 20.67
C TYR A 224 23.88 -12.61 20.25
N VAL A 225 23.45 -13.44 21.22
CA VAL A 225 22.54 -14.53 20.91
C VAL A 225 21.15 -13.93 20.79
N LYS A 226 20.83 -13.47 19.58
CA LYS A 226 19.47 -13.10 19.21
C LYS A 226 18.58 -14.33 19.33
N LYS A 227 17.93 -14.51 20.49
CA LYS A 227 16.95 -15.59 20.66
C LYS A 227 15.70 -15.19 19.91
N ILE A 228 15.32 -15.99 18.91
CA ILE A 228 13.96 -15.95 18.36
C ILE A 228 13.06 -16.25 19.54
N VAL A 229 12.28 -15.27 19.99
CA VAL A 229 11.22 -15.53 20.96
C VAL A 229 10.07 -16.05 20.14
N PRO A 230 9.78 -17.36 20.14
CA PRO A 230 8.59 -17.84 19.48
C PRO A 230 7.40 -17.11 20.11
N VAL A 231 6.61 -16.44 19.27
CA VAL A 231 5.36 -15.74 19.65
C VAL A 231 4.40 -16.68 20.42
N ARG A 232 4.65 -17.99 20.32
CA ARG A 232 3.97 -19.09 21.03
C ARG A 232 4.17 -19.12 22.54
N GLY A 233 5.06 -18.30 23.13
CA GLY A 233 5.19 -18.19 24.58
C GLY A 233 3.87 -17.74 25.22
N ARG A 234 3.37 -18.51 26.19
CA ARG A 234 2.10 -18.31 26.96
C ARG A 234 1.82 -16.84 27.29
N THR A 235 1.22 -16.11 26.37
CA THR A 235 0.77 -14.76 26.57
C THR A 235 -0.74 -14.76 26.44
N THR A 236 -1.41 -14.21 27.45
CA THR A 236 -2.86 -13.96 27.47
C THR A 236 -3.42 -13.40 26.14
N PRO A 237 -2.76 -12.48 25.40
CA PRO A 237 -3.26 -12.00 24.11
C PRO A 237 -3.39 -13.07 23.01
N PHE A 238 -2.51 -14.07 22.98
CA PHE A 238 -2.61 -15.17 22.02
C PHE A 238 -3.88 -15.98 22.24
N ALA A 239 -4.14 -16.37 23.50
CA ALA A 239 -5.31 -17.14 23.87
C ALA A 239 -6.61 -16.36 23.57
N ILE A 240 -6.64 -15.07 23.90
CA ILE A 240 -7.80 -14.22 23.63
C ILE A 240 -8.04 -14.09 22.11
N SER A 241 -6.99 -13.90 21.29
CA SER A 241 -7.13 -13.83 19.83
C SER A 241 -7.72 -15.12 19.25
N LEU A 242 -7.29 -16.28 19.75
CA LEU A 242 -7.80 -17.59 19.32
C LEU A 242 -9.27 -17.78 19.71
N VAL A 243 -9.66 -17.36 20.92
CA VAL A 243 -11.06 -17.39 21.37
C VAL A 243 -11.93 -16.46 20.52
N LEU A 244 -11.47 -15.23 20.25
CA LEU A 244 -12.19 -14.29 19.39
C LEU A 244 -12.35 -14.84 17.96
N LEU A 245 -11.32 -15.46 17.41
CA LEU A 245 -11.39 -16.12 16.10
C LEU A 245 -12.40 -17.28 16.11
N ALA A 246 -12.37 -18.14 17.14
CA ALA A 246 -13.31 -19.25 17.26
C ALA A 246 -14.76 -18.76 17.36
N LEU A 247 -15.02 -17.70 18.14
CA LEU A 247 -16.33 -17.06 18.24
C LEU A 247 -16.76 -16.44 16.90
N LEU A 248 -15.84 -15.78 16.20
CA LEU A 248 -16.11 -15.21 14.89
C LEU A 248 -16.47 -16.30 13.87
N VAL A 249 -15.69 -17.38 13.81
CA VAL A 249 -15.92 -18.49 12.88
C VAL A 249 -17.24 -19.18 13.17
N THR A 250 -17.49 -19.54 14.42
CA THR A 250 -18.75 -20.21 14.82
C THR A 250 -19.97 -19.34 14.54
N THR A 251 -19.94 -18.05 14.91
CA THR A 251 -21.04 -17.10 14.67
C THR A 251 -21.35 -16.99 13.17
N ASN A 252 -20.33 -16.81 12.34
CA ASN A 252 -20.51 -16.64 10.90
C ASN A 252 -20.97 -17.94 10.20
N LEU A 253 -20.44 -19.10 10.58
CA LEU A 253 -20.86 -20.39 10.03
C LEU A 253 -22.31 -20.73 10.42
N LEU A 254 -22.69 -20.52 11.70
CA LEU A 254 -24.07 -20.70 12.15
C LEU A 254 -25.04 -19.76 11.45
N SER A 255 -24.63 -18.51 11.24
CA SER A 255 -25.44 -17.52 10.51
C SER A 255 -25.63 -17.92 9.05
N ILE A 256 -24.56 -18.31 8.34
CA ILE A 256 -24.64 -18.79 6.95
C ILE A 256 -25.53 -20.04 6.87
N ALA A 257 -25.35 -21.01 7.77
CA ALA A 257 -26.19 -22.20 7.83
C ALA A 257 -27.67 -21.85 8.09
N GLY A 258 -27.93 -20.90 8.98
CA GLY A 258 -29.27 -20.37 9.26
C GLY A 258 -29.92 -19.70 8.05
N LEU A 259 -29.17 -18.85 7.34
CA LEU A 259 -29.62 -18.19 6.11
C LEU A 259 -29.98 -19.22 5.02
N MET A 260 -29.17 -20.28 4.87
CA MET A 260 -29.42 -21.34 3.90
C MET A 260 -30.65 -22.18 4.28
N ARG A 261 -30.74 -22.61 5.55
CA ARG A 261 -31.82 -23.47 6.05
C ARG A 261 -33.17 -22.77 6.07
N PHE A 262 -33.19 -21.48 6.38
CA PHE A 262 -34.42 -20.71 6.57
C PHE A 262 -34.63 -19.66 5.47
N ARG A 263 -34.06 -19.89 4.27
CA ARG A 263 -34.19 -18.99 3.11
C ARG A 263 -35.63 -18.66 2.71
N SER A 264 -36.58 -19.56 3.00
CA SER A 264 -38.01 -19.40 2.70
C SER A 264 -38.77 -18.62 3.78
N ASP A 265 -38.15 -18.35 4.93
CA ASP A 265 -38.78 -17.58 5.99
C ASP A 265 -38.89 -16.10 5.56
N THR A 266 -40.10 -15.53 5.66
CA THR A 266 -40.37 -14.14 5.25
C THR A 266 -39.49 -13.15 6.02
N LEU A 267 -39.17 -13.47 7.27
CA LEU A 267 -38.32 -12.65 8.12
C LEU A 267 -36.87 -12.57 7.61
N ILE A 268 -36.36 -13.64 7.01
CA ILE A 268 -35.01 -13.69 6.43
C ILE A 268 -34.99 -13.09 5.03
N CYS A 269 -36.03 -13.33 4.23
CA CYS A 269 -36.15 -12.78 2.88
C CYS A 269 -36.06 -11.24 2.88
N ILE A 270 -36.66 -10.59 3.89
CA ILE A 270 -36.60 -9.13 4.07
C ILE A 270 -35.16 -8.63 4.31
N GLN A 271 -34.31 -9.41 4.98
CA GLN A 271 -32.96 -8.96 5.37
C GLN A 271 -31.90 -8.98 4.27
N SER A 272 -32.26 -9.37 3.04
CA SER A 272 -31.32 -9.55 1.93
C SER A 272 -30.27 -10.63 2.24
N PRO A 273 -30.65 -11.93 2.27
CA PRO A 273 -29.79 -13.01 2.75
C PRO A 273 -28.43 -13.09 2.03
N ALA A 274 -28.37 -12.75 0.75
CA ALA A 274 -27.12 -12.69 -0.02
C ALA A 274 -26.12 -11.65 0.50
N LEU A 275 -26.60 -10.46 0.92
CA LEU A 275 -25.75 -9.42 1.48
C LEU A 275 -25.25 -9.81 2.87
N VAL A 276 -26.10 -10.40 3.70
CA VAL A 276 -25.70 -10.90 5.03
C VAL A 276 -24.67 -12.04 4.90
N ALA A 277 -24.86 -12.95 3.94
CA ALA A 277 -23.88 -13.99 3.64
C ALA A 277 -22.54 -13.40 3.17
N ALA A 278 -22.56 -12.38 2.32
CA ALA A 278 -21.35 -11.68 1.87
C ALA A 278 -20.60 -10.98 3.03
N VAL A 279 -21.33 -10.36 3.97
CA VAL A 279 -20.75 -9.79 5.21
C VAL A 279 -20.04 -10.89 6.01
N ASN A 280 -20.68 -12.05 6.18
CA ASN A 280 -20.11 -13.14 6.97
C ASN A 280 -18.88 -13.78 6.31
N VAL A 281 -18.91 -13.96 4.98
CA VAL A 281 -17.75 -14.46 4.22
C VAL A 281 -16.58 -13.48 4.32
N GLY A 282 -16.85 -12.18 4.17
CA GLY A 282 -15.82 -11.14 4.33
C GLY A 282 -15.22 -11.13 5.74
N ALA A 283 -16.05 -11.25 6.76
CA ALA A 283 -15.60 -11.34 8.15
C ALA A 283 -14.77 -12.60 8.42
N LEU A 284 -15.14 -13.76 7.86
CA LEU A 284 -14.34 -14.98 7.94
C LEU A 284 -12.97 -14.83 7.27
N MET A 285 -12.93 -14.27 6.06
CA MET A 285 -11.67 -14.02 5.34
C MET A 285 -10.75 -13.05 6.10
N GLY A 286 -11.28 -11.92 6.57
CA GLY A 286 -10.51 -10.94 7.35
C GLY A 286 -10.06 -11.49 8.70
N GLY A 287 -10.91 -12.25 9.37
CA GLY A 287 -10.62 -12.88 10.66
C GLY A 287 -9.52 -13.93 10.57
N LEU A 288 -9.64 -14.87 9.63
CA LEU A 288 -8.60 -15.88 9.36
C LEU A 288 -7.28 -15.20 9.03
N SER A 289 -7.31 -14.19 8.16
CA SER A 289 -6.11 -13.43 7.79
C SER A 289 -5.42 -12.77 8.99
N SER A 290 -6.17 -12.10 9.87
CA SER A 290 -5.61 -11.44 11.06
C SER A 290 -4.94 -12.40 12.03
N SER A 291 -5.26 -13.69 11.92
CA SER A 291 -4.78 -14.78 12.77
C SER A 291 -3.70 -15.65 12.12
N LEU A 292 -3.35 -15.44 10.84
CA LEU A 292 -2.34 -16.25 10.12
C LEU A 292 -0.95 -16.14 10.74
N ASP A 293 -0.63 -15.05 11.44
CA ASP A 293 0.67 -14.90 12.14
C ASP A 293 0.81 -15.88 13.32
N LEU A 294 -0.31 -16.30 13.92
CA LEU A 294 -0.33 -17.12 15.12
C LEU A 294 0.25 -18.53 14.89
N PRO A 295 -0.19 -19.30 13.87
CA PRO A 295 0.36 -20.63 13.60
C PRO A 295 1.71 -20.59 12.88
N PHE A 296 2.00 -19.55 12.10
CA PHE A 296 3.18 -19.50 11.20
C PHE A 296 4.28 -18.54 11.68
N ALA A 297 4.30 -18.16 12.96
CA ALA A 297 5.25 -17.20 13.52
C ALA A 297 6.75 -17.51 13.25
N ILE A 298 7.09 -18.78 12.99
CA ILE A 298 8.45 -19.26 12.78
C ILE A 298 8.77 -19.42 11.29
N ASP A 299 7.74 -19.64 10.45
CA ASP A 299 7.86 -20.03 9.03
C ASP A 299 7.18 -19.01 8.10
N LEU A 300 7.31 -17.71 8.40
CA LEU A 300 6.76 -16.67 7.53
C LEU A 300 7.52 -16.62 6.20
N THR A 301 6.82 -16.93 5.11
CA THR A 301 7.32 -16.77 3.74
C THR A 301 6.72 -15.53 3.08
N PRO A 302 7.37 -14.96 2.04
CA PRO A 302 6.79 -13.87 1.25
C PRO A 302 5.40 -14.20 0.69
N ALA A 303 5.20 -15.45 0.24
CA ALA A 303 3.91 -15.92 -0.26
C ALA A 303 2.83 -15.89 0.83
N LEU A 304 3.15 -16.34 2.05
CA LEU A 304 2.21 -16.28 3.18
C LEU A 304 1.85 -14.83 3.53
N CYS A 305 2.82 -13.91 3.49
CA CYS A 305 2.56 -12.49 3.73
C CYS A 305 1.70 -11.86 2.64
N ALA A 306 1.89 -12.22 1.38
CA ALA A 306 1.03 -11.77 0.28
C ALA A 306 -0.40 -12.31 0.44
N VAL A 307 -0.57 -13.59 0.75
CA VAL A 307 -1.89 -14.22 0.97
C VAL A 307 -2.60 -13.56 2.15
N LYS A 308 -1.90 -13.37 3.27
CA LYS A 308 -2.42 -12.65 4.43
C LYS A 308 -2.92 -11.27 4.02
N THR A 309 -2.09 -10.43 3.41
CA THR A 309 -2.54 -9.07 3.08
C THR A 309 -3.70 -9.07 2.08
N ALA A 310 -3.69 -9.97 1.09
CA ALA A 310 -4.80 -10.13 0.15
C ALA A 310 -6.11 -10.51 0.85
N MET A 311 -6.08 -11.53 1.71
CA MET A 311 -7.27 -12.01 2.44
C MET A 311 -7.83 -10.94 3.37
N LEU A 312 -6.96 -10.18 4.04
CA LEU A 312 -7.37 -9.06 4.90
C LEU A 312 -8.06 -7.95 4.11
N ILE A 313 -7.44 -7.46 3.03
CA ILE A 313 -7.98 -6.34 2.23
C ILE A 313 -9.30 -6.76 1.58
N LEU A 314 -9.36 -7.95 0.98
CA LEU A 314 -10.57 -8.47 0.34
C LEU A 314 -11.66 -8.81 1.36
N GLY A 315 -11.30 -9.34 2.53
CA GLY A 315 -12.24 -9.64 3.61
C GLY A 315 -12.90 -8.39 4.18
N LEU A 316 -12.10 -7.37 4.54
CA LEU A 316 -12.62 -6.09 5.01
C LEU A 316 -13.40 -5.34 3.91
N GLY A 317 -12.90 -5.37 2.67
CA GLY A 317 -13.55 -4.75 1.52
C GLY A 317 -14.91 -5.39 1.23
N SER A 318 -15.00 -6.71 1.16
CA SER A 318 -16.27 -7.43 0.92
C SER A 318 -17.30 -7.18 2.02
N MET A 319 -16.87 -7.19 3.29
CA MET A 319 -17.72 -6.87 4.42
C MET A 319 -18.29 -5.46 4.32
N LEU A 320 -17.42 -4.47 4.05
CA LEU A 320 -17.80 -3.07 3.94
C LEU A 320 -18.73 -2.81 2.75
N VAL A 321 -18.43 -3.38 1.57
CA VAL A 321 -19.26 -3.25 0.37
C VAL A 321 -20.64 -3.85 0.58
N ALA A 322 -20.74 -5.01 1.23
CA ALA A 322 -22.03 -5.64 1.51
C ALA A 322 -22.87 -4.83 2.53
N LEU A 323 -22.23 -4.29 3.58
CA LEU A 323 -22.89 -3.37 4.53
C LEU A 323 -23.33 -2.08 3.84
N LEU A 324 -22.50 -1.51 2.97
CA LEU A 324 -22.82 -0.31 2.19
C LEU A 324 -23.99 -0.56 1.24
N ALA A 325 -23.98 -1.67 0.50
CA ALA A 325 -25.09 -2.05 -0.39
C ALA A 325 -26.41 -2.21 0.39
N LYS A 326 -26.34 -2.75 1.61
CA LYS A 326 -27.50 -2.90 2.48
C LYS A 326 -28.00 -1.56 3.00
N THR A 327 -27.13 -0.70 3.53
CA THR A 327 -27.51 0.64 4.01
C THR A 327 -28.04 1.51 2.87
N TRP A 328 -27.40 1.44 1.70
CA TRP A 328 -27.84 2.11 0.48
C TRP A 328 -29.23 1.67 0.06
N ARG A 329 -29.52 0.36 0.03
CA ARG A 329 -30.85 -0.17 -0.29
C ARG A 329 -31.92 0.39 0.65
N VAL A 330 -31.67 0.36 1.97
CA VAL A 330 -32.63 0.88 2.96
C VAL A 330 -32.82 2.39 2.78
N TYR A 331 -31.71 3.14 2.70
CA TYR A 331 -31.76 4.58 2.48
C TYR A 331 -32.56 4.93 1.23
N TYR A 332 -32.33 4.21 0.14
CA TYR A 332 -33.00 4.43 -1.12
C TYR A 332 -34.51 4.18 -1.04
N ILE A 333 -34.94 3.07 -0.43
CA ILE A 333 -36.37 2.75 -0.25
C ILE A 333 -37.11 3.89 0.46
N PHE A 334 -36.50 4.48 1.49
CA PHE A 334 -37.13 5.54 2.29
C PHE A 334 -36.91 6.95 1.73
N SER A 335 -35.78 7.22 1.08
CA SER A 335 -35.46 8.51 0.47
C SER A 335 -36.23 8.72 -0.84
N ASN A 336 -36.43 7.66 -1.62
CA ASN A 336 -37.19 7.71 -2.87
C ASN A 336 -38.69 8.00 -2.66
N LEU A 337 -39.23 7.77 -1.44
CA LEU A 337 -40.55 8.26 -1.06
C LEU A 337 -40.62 9.80 -1.02
N ARG A 338 -39.49 10.47 -0.83
CA ARG A 338 -39.39 11.95 -0.83
C ARG A 338 -38.90 12.52 -2.16
N LEU A 339 -38.25 11.70 -2.99
CA LEU A 339 -37.63 12.10 -4.27
C LEU A 339 -38.43 11.64 -5.48
N SER A 340 -39.76 11.51 -5.37
CA SER A 340 -40.61 11.35 -6.54
C SER A 340 -40.52 12.60 -7.41
N LEU A 341 -39.57 12.60 -8.34
CA LEU A 341 -39.31 13.69 -9.25
C LEU A 341 -40.36 13.61 -10.37
N ILE A 342 -41.26 14.58 -10.40
CA ILE A 342 -42.20 14.76 -11.51
C ILE A 342 -41.41 15.44 -12.62
N VAL A 343 -40.81 14.63 -13.49
CA VAL A 343 -40.22 15.11 -14.74
C VAL A 343 -41.28 14.92 -15.81
N THR A 344 -41.64 16.01 -16.50
CA THR A 344 -42.62 16.02 -17.62
C THR A 344 -43.97 15.37 -17.29
N GLY A 345 -44.50 15.61 -16.09
CA GLY A 345 -45.82 15.10 -15.67
C GLY A 345 -45.86 13.59 -15.40
N ARG A 346 -44.72 12.89 -15.50
CA ARG A 346 -44.61 11.47 -15.14
C ARG A 346 -43.79 11.31 -13.86
N LEU A 347 -44.36 10.57 -12.93
CA LEU A 347 -43.71 10.23 -11.66
C LEU A 347 -42.64 9.17 -11.93
N PHE A 348 -41.39 9.58 -12.10
CA PHE A 348 -40.27 8.65 -12.30
C PHE A 348 -39.83 8.06 -10.96
N ARG A 349 -40.21 6.81 -10.70
CA ARG A 349 -39.61 6.01 -9.63
C ARG A 349 -38.44 5.23 -10.21
N LEU A 350 -37.23 5.68 -9.91
CA LEU A 350 -36.02 4.90 -10.19
C LEU A 350 -36.13 3.56 -9.42
N ASN A 351 -36.33 2.46 -10.14
CA ASN A 351 -36.45 1.13 -9.55
C ASN A 351 -35.06 0.50 -9.44
N VAL A 352 -34.44 0.63 -8.27
CA VAL A 352 -33.15 -0.02 -8.00
C VAL A 352 -33.41 -1.51 -7.76
N SER A 353 -33.30 -2.30 -8.83
CA SER A 353 -33.34 -3.77 -8.74
C SER A 353 -32.13 -4.32 -8.00
N ASN A 354 -32.27 -5.54 -7.45
CA ASN A 354 -31.17 -6.25 -6.80
C ASN A 354 -29.97 -6.46 -7.74
N THR A 355 -30.19 -6.58 -9.06
CA THR A 355 -29.12 -6.72 -10.05
C THR A 355 -28.22 -5.49 -10.10
N HIS A 356 -28.78 -4.28 -9.96
CA HIS A 356 -27.99 -3.05 -9.90
C HIS A 356 -27.14 -2.98 -8.63
N LEU A 357 -27.68 -3.37 -7.47
CA LEU A 357 -26.93 -3.41 -6.21
C LEU A 357 -25.80 -4.45 -6.25
N THR A 358 -26.08 -5.63 -6.82
CA THR A 358 -25.06 -6.66 -7.02
C THR A 358 -23.99 -6.20 -8.00
N GLY A 359 -24.38 -5.60 -9.13
CA GLY A 359 -23.43 -5.06 -10.12
C GLY A 359 -22.52 -3.98 -9.53
N LEU A 360 -23.09 -3.02 -8.79
CA LEU A 360 -22.32 -2.00 -8.09
C LEU A 360 -21.39 -2.62 -7.05
N GLY A 361 -21.87 -3.56 -6.24
CA GLY A 361 -21.05 -4.25 -5.24
C GLY A 361 -19.88 -5.03 -5.86
N VAL A 362 -20.12 -5.75 -6.96
CA VAL A 362 -19.07 -6.46 -7.70
C VAL A 362 -18.05 -5.48 -8.27
N LEU A 363 -18.49 -4.35 -8.84
CA LEU A 363 -17.59 -3.32 -9.35
C LEU A 363 -16.73 -2.73 -8.23
N THR A 364 -17.32 -2.37 -7.08
CA THR A 364 -16.60 -1.84 -5.92
C THR A 364 -15.59 -2.85 -5.37
N LEU A 365 -15.94 -4.14 -5.35
CA LEU A 365 -15.04 -5.23 -4.95
C LEU A 365 -13.91 -5.46 -5.97
N ALA A 366 -14.19 -5.32 -7.27
CA ALA A 366 -13.18 -5.42 -8.32
C ALA A 366 -12.13 -4.31 -8.18
N VAL A 367 -12.55 -3.09 -7.83
CA VAL A 367 -11.61 -2.01 -7.48
C VAL A 367 -10.77 -2.38 -6.26
N TYR A 368 -11.35 -2.96 -5.20
CA TYR A 368 -10.56 -3.47 -4.06
C TYR A 368 -9.54 -4.52 -4.48
N ALA A 369 -9.92 -5.47 -5.33
CA ALA A 369 -9.01 -6.50 -5.82
C ALA A 369 -7.86 -5.88 -6.63
N LEU A 370 -8.16 -4.94 -7.52
CA LEU A 370 -7.14 -4.21 -8.29
C LEU A 370 -6.18 -3.46 -7.36
N LEU A 371 -6.71 -2.70 -6.41
CA LEU A 371 -5.89 -1.97 -5.44
C LEU A 371 -5.05 -2.90 -4.55
N ALA A 372 -5.59 -4.05 -4.15
CA ALA A 372 -4.85 -5.07 -3.41
C ALA A 372 -3.72 -5.68 -4.25
N THR A 373 -3.98 -6.01 -5.52
CA THR A 373 -2.94 -6.54 -6.43
C THR A 373 -1.85 -5.52 -6.69
N LEU A 374 -2.20 -4.26 -6.94
CA LEU A 374 -1.25 -3.17 -7.11
C LEU A 374 -0.39 -3.04 -5.85
N TRP A 375 -1.01 -3.02 -4.66
CA TRP A 375 -0.29 -2.95 -3.40
C TRP A 375 0.66 -4.13 -3.19
N ILE A 376 0.24 -5.37 -3.47
CA ILE A 376 1.11 -6.56 -3.32
C ILE A 376 2.31 -6.49 -4.27
N VAL A 377 2.09 -6.07 -5.52
CA VAL A 377 3.15 -5.96 -6.52
C VAL A 377 4.15 -4.87 -6.15
N THR A 378 3.68 -3.72 -5.64
CA THR A 378 4.55 -2.57 -5.36
C THR A 378 5.20 -2.63 -3.98
N ALA A 379 4.47 -3.06 -2.95
CA ALA A 379 4.97 -3.13 -1.59
C ALA A 379 5.80 -4.38 -1.32
N VAL A 380 5.61 -5.44 -2.13
CA VAL A 380 6.28 -6.74 -2.04
C VAL A 380 6.27 -7.28 -0.60
N PRO A 381 5.13 -7.85 -0.16
CA PRO A 381 4.96 -8.32 1.21
C PRO A 381 6.00 -9.39 1.56
N GLN A 382 6.72 -9.19 2.66
CA GLN A 382 7.81 -10.06 3.05
C GLN A 382 7.94 -10.13 4.58
N PRO A 383 8.52 -11.21 5.12
CA PRO A 383 8.86 -11.27 6.54
C PRO A 383 9.89 -10.18 6.87
N VAL A 384 9.55 -9.33 7.83
CA VAL A 384 10.43 -8.27 8.35
C VAL A 384 10.76 -8.59 9.81
N GLN A 385 12.04 -8.48 10.14
CA GLN A 385 12.55 -8.64 11.49
C GLN A 385 12.29 -7.38 12.30
N VAL A 386 11.55 -7.50 13.41
CA VAL A 386 11.30 -6.41 14.35
C VAL A 386 12.03 -6.72 15.66
N ILE A 387 12.78 -5.74 16.16
CA ILE A 387 13.64 -5.87 17.34
C ILE A 387 12.79 -5.63 18.60
N ALA A 388 12.27 -6.71 19.19
CA ALA A 388 11.41 -6.69 20.37
C ALA A 388 12.15 -6.19 21.62
N ASN A 389 13.43 -6.53 21.75
CA ASN A 389 14.34 -6.04 22.78
C ASN A 389 15.79 -6.15 22.25
N GLU A 390 16.78 -5.64 22.99
CA GLU A 390 18.20 -5.69 22.61
C GLU A 390 18.67 -7.11 22.20
N THR A 391 18.08 -8.14 22.81
CA THR A 391 18.46 -9.55 22.62
C THR A 391 17.40 -10.39 21.92
N THR A 392 16.22 -9.83 21.61
CA THR A 392 15.10 -10.60 21.06
C THR A 392 14.50 -9.92 19.85
N PHE A 393 14.09 -10.74 18.89
CA PHE A 393 13.40 -10.25 17.70
C PHE A 393 12.24 -11.17 17.36
N LYS A 394 11.28 -10.62 16.61
CA LYS A 394 10.15 -11.36 16.06
C LYS A 394 10.02 -11.07 14.57
N TYR A 395 9.51 -12.03 13.83
CA TYR A 395 9.10 -11.80 12.45
C TYR A 395 7.66 -11.33 12.40
N ARG A 396 7.38 -10.36 11.54
CA ARG A 396 6.02 -9.99 11.13
C ARG A 396 5.96 -9.89 9.61
N CYS A 397 4.77 -10.01 9.03
CA CYS A 397 4.59 -9.55 7.66
C CYS A 397 4.73 -8.03 7.61
N GLY A 398 5.71 -7.57 6.83
CA GLY A 398 5.91 -6.18 6.48
C GLY A 398 6.01 -6.01 4.96
N SER A 399 6.54 -4.87 4.55
CA SER A 399 6.77 -4.53 3.15
C SER A 399 8.23 -4.13 2.93
N ARG A 400 8.65 -3.97 1.67
CA ARG A 400 9.98 -3.43 1.35
C ARG A 400 10.23 -2.04 1.94
N MET A 401 9.17 -1.27 2.19
CA MET A 401 9.27 0.07 2.79
C MET A 401 9.69 0.03 4.25
N ASP A 402 9.52 -1.11 4.94
CA ASP A 402 10.02 -1.28 6.30
C ASP A 402 11.56 -1.47 6.35
N LEU A 403 12.22 -1.72 5.21
CA LEU A 403 13.67 -2.00 5.13
C LEU A 403 14.53 -0.80 4.69
N GLY A 404 13.92 0.35 4.34
CA GLY A 404 14.66 1.50 3.82
C GLY A 404 13.83 2.78 3.77
N ALA A 405 14.44 3.88 3.32
CA ALA A 405 13.72 5.13 3.13
C ALA A 405 12.62 4.92 2.06
N PRO A 406 11.33 5.17 2.38
CA PRO A 406 10.26 4.97 1.42
C PRO A 406 10.40 5.98 0.28
N GLU A 407 10.38 5.49 -0.96
CA GLU A 407 10.17 6.36 -2.11
C GLU A 407 8.77 6.98 -2.02
N LEU A 408 8.63 8.27 -2.35
CA LEU A 408 7.35 8.98 -2.29
C LEU A 408 6.26 8.26 -3.09
N THR A 409 6.63 7.69 -4.23
CA THR A 409 5.77 6.88 -5.10
C THR A 409 5.19 5.67 -4.36
N ALA A 410 6.05 4.96 -3.62
CA ALA A 410 5.69 3.79 -2.85
C ALA A 410 4.71 4.16 -1.72
N LEU A 411 4.95 5.28 -1.03
CA LEU A 411 4.06 5.80 0.02
C LEU A 411 2.66 6.14 -0.53
N VAL A 412 2.59 6.84 -1.67
CA VAL A 412 1.32 7.21 -2.31
C VAL A 412 0.52 5.97 -2.70
N ILE A 413 1.17 4.97 -3.29
CA ILE A 413 0.50 3.72 -3.69
C ILE A 413 -0.02 2.95 -2.46
N VAL A 414 0.73 2.95 -1.35
CA VAL A 414 0.27 2.33 -0.09
C VAL A 414 -0.91 3.06 0.52
N ALA A 415 -0.94 4.39 0.45
CA ALA A 415 -2.02 5.20 1.02
C ALA A 415 -3.35 5.06 0.27
N LEU A 416 -3.32 4.74 -1.03
CA LEU A 416 -4.51 4.76 -1.89
C LEU A 416 -5.58 3.71 -1.51
N PRO A 417 -5.25 2.43 -1.20
CA PRO A 417 -6.21 1.47 -0.65
C PRO A 417 -6.86 1.94 0.67
N PHE A 418 -6.11 2.59 1.56
CA PHE A 418 -6.65 3.11 2.82
C PHE A 418 -7.63 4.26 2.59
N LEU A 419 -7.26 5.22 1.73
CA LEU A 419 -8.13 6.33 1.33
C LEU A 419 -9.43 5.81 0.69
N TYR A 420 -9.32 4.85 -0.23
CA TYR A 420 -10.49 4.22 -0.83
C TYR A 420 -11.36 3.49 0.21
N HIS A 421 -10.76 2.76 1.15
CA HIS A 421 -11.50 2.10 2.21
C HIS A 421 -12.21 3.08 3.15
N TRP A 422 -11.55 4.16 3.55
CA TRP A 422 -12.12 5.16 4.43
C TRP A 422 -13.20 6.02 3.78
N THR A 423 -13.07 6.31 2.49
CA THR A 423 -14.15 7.01 1.76
C THR A 423 -15.42 6.16 1.72
N LEU A 424 -15.31 4.86 1.41
CA LEU A 424 -16.45 3.94 1.45
C LEU A 424 -17.03 3.80 2.87
N ALA A 425 -16.16 3.71 3.88
CA ALA A 425 -16.56 3.66 5.28
C ALA A 425 -17.33 4.93 5.70
N GLY A 426 -16.82 6.11 5.35
CA GLY A 426 -17.47 7.39 5.62
C GLY A 426 -18.83 7.51 4.96
N VAL A 427 -18.95 7.12 3.69
CA VAL A 427 -20.24 7.10 2.97
C VAL A 427 -21.22 6.14 3.65
N GLY A 428 -20.79 4.93 4.00
CA GLY A 428 -21.67 3.97 4.65
C GLY A 428 -22.08 4.37 6.07
N LEU A 429 -21.19 5.01 6.84
CA LEU A 429 -21.52 5.60 8.15
C LEU A 429 -22.54 6.73 8.01
N PHE A 430 -22.37 7.61 7.02
CA PHE A 430 -23.31 8.68 6.73
C PHE A 430 -24.71 8.13 6.41
N LEU A 431 -24.79 7.12 5.53
CA LEU A 431 -26.06 6.48 5.17
C LEU A 431 -26.69 5.73 6.35
N ALA A 432 -25.88 4.97 7.10
CA ALA A 432 -26.31 4.28 8.31
C ALA A 432 -26.89 5.24 9.34
N HIS A 433 -26.24 6.39 9.54
CA HIS A 433 -26.73 7.44 10.43
C HIS A 433 -28.06 8.02 9.96
N ARG A 434 -28.25 8.22 8.65
CA ARG A 434 -29.50 8.74 8.08
C ARG A 434 -30.68 7.79 8.26
N ILE A 435 -30.44 6.48 8.25
CA ILE A 435 -31.51 5.46 8.38
C ILE A 435 -31.80 5.06 9.84
N ARG A 436 -31.00 5.52 10.82
CA ARG A 436 -31.08 5.06 12.22
C ARG A 436 -32.43 5.29 12.90
N SER A 437 -33.14 6.35 12.51
CA SER A 437 -34.42 6.74 13.12
C SER A 437 -35.63 6.07 12.45
N LEU A 438 -35.42 5.24 11.43
CA LEU A 438 -36.50 4.57 10.74
C LEU A 438 -36.99 3.40 11.59
N ALA A 439 -38.24 3.51 12.08
CA ALA A 439 -38.94 2.42 12.73
C ALA A 439 -39.36 1.36 11.69
N VAL A 440 -38.39 0.56 11.24
CA VAL A 440 -38.61 -0.61 10.39
C VAL A 440 -38.81 -1.82 11.29
N LEU A 441 -39.62 -2.77 10.83
CA LEU A 441 -39.88 -4.04 11.51
C LEU A 441 -38.57 -4.63 12.07
N ASN A 442 -38.52 -4.81 13.39
CA ASN A 442 -37.42 -5.41 14.16
C ASN A 442 -36.10 -4.61 14.23
N ASN A 443 -36.12 -3.28 14.13
CA ASN A 443 -34.94 -2.42 14.35
C ASN A 443 -33.72 -2.80 13.48
N GLU A 444 -33.96 -3.33 12.27
CA GLU A 444 -32.90 -3.70 11.33
C GLU A 444 -31.95 -2.55 10.94
N PRO A 445 -32.41 -1.30 10.76
CA PRO A 445 -31.53 -0.17 10.53
C PRO A 445 -30.55 0.06 11.68
N THR A 446 -30.99 -0.13 12.93
CA THR A 446 -30.13 -0.02 14.12
C THR A 446 -29.06 -1.10 14.14
N ALA A 447 -29.44 -2.35 13.87
CA ALA A 447 -28.48 -3.46 13.77
C ALA A 447 -27.44 -3.22 12.65
N THR A 448 -27.89 -2.71 11.50
CA THR A 448 -27.00 -2.37 10.37
C THR A 448 -26.08 -1.20 10.72
N MET A 449 -26.57 -0.19 11.47
CA MET A 449 -25.75 0.91 11.96
C MET A 449 -24.69 0.44 12.94
N ILE A 450 -25.06 -0.41 13.92
CA ILE A 450 -24.10 -0.99 14.88
C ILE A 450 -23.05 -1.80 14.12
N ALA A 451 -23.46 -2.60 13.12
CA ALA A 451 -22.53 -3.37 12.31
C ALA A 451 -21.57 -2.45 11.52
N MET A 452 -22.10 -1.40 10.89
CA MET A 452 -21.29 -0.42 10.15
C MET A 452 -20.27 0.26 11.07
N VAL A 453 -20.71 0.82 12.20
CA VAL A 453 -19.85 1.50 13.18
C VAL A 453 -18.81 0.55 13.76
N GLY A 454 -19.24 -0.66 14.14
CA GLY A 454 -18.37 -1.68 14.73
C GLY A 454 -17.26 -2.13 13.80
N VAL A 455 -17.47 -2.11 12.49
CA VAL A 455 -16.45 -2.46 11.48
C VAL A 455 -15.60 -1.25 11.11
N THR A 456 -16.20 -0.10 10.83
CA THR A 456 -15.46 1.04 10.26
C THR A 456 -14.61 1.78 11.29
N LEU A 457 -15.13 2.04 12.48
CA LEU A 457 -14.44 2.92 13.44
C LEU A 457 -13.11 2.30 13.92
N PRO A 458 -13.04 0.99 14.24
CA PRO A 458 -11.77 0.35 14.58
C PRO A 458 -10.73 0.37 13.45
N THR A 459 -11.14 0.37 12.17
CA THR A 459 -10.17 0.40 11.05
C THR A 459 -9.33 1.68 11.02
N VAL A 460 -9.85 2.80 11.52
CA VAL A 460 -9.10 4.06 11.66
C VAL A 460 -8.01 3.94 12.72
N PHE A 461 -8.37 3.42 13.90
CA PHE A 461 -7.41 3.16 14.98
C PHE A 461 -6.35 2.15 14.58
N ILE A 462 -6.77 1.11 13.86
CA ILE A 462 -5.89 0.09 13.30
C ILE A 462 -4.82 0.72 12.40
N ALA A 463 -5.20 1.59 11.46
CA ALA A 463 -4.22 2.20 10.57
C ALA A 463 -3.27 3.12 11.35
N MET A 464 -3.79 3.91 12.31
CA MET A 464 -2.93 4.76 13.16
C MET A 464 -1.91 3.93 13.95
N LEU A 465 -2.31 2.78 14.49
CA LEU A 465 -1.40 1.86 15.18
C LEU A 465 -0.35 1.26 14.24
N GLN A 466 -0.69 1.01 12.97
CA GLN A 466 0.27 0.52 11.97
C GLN A 466 1.37 1.54 11.63
N PHE A 467 1.05 2.84 11.65
CA PHE A 467 2.01 3.91 11.41
C PHE A 467 2.79 4.34 12.66
N THR A 468 2.44 3.83 13.84
CA THR A 468 3.13 4.18 15.08
C THR A 468 4.37 3.29 15.24
N PRO A 469 5.60 3.85 15.25
CA PRO A 469 6.80 3.07 15.47
C PRO A 469 6.84 2.57 16.92
N GLY A 470 6.69 1.26 17.12
CA GLY A 470 6.72 0.65 18.45
C GLY A 470 6.24 -0.80 18.47
N ASP A 471 6.89 -1.62 19.30
CA ASP A 471 6.75 -3.08 19.27
C ASP A 471 5.50 -3.73 19.92
N PRO A 472 4.71 -3.09 20.83
CA PRO A 472 3.68 -3.84 21.54
C PRO A 472 2.37 -4.07 20.75
N PHE A 473 2.21 -3.48 19.56
CA PHE A 473 0.87 -3.36 18.96
C PHE A 473 0.46 -4.47 17.98
N VAL A 474 1.34 -5.43 17.64
CA VAL A 474 0.98 -6.51 16.68
C VAL A 474 -0.21 -7.33 17.19
N PHE A 475 -0.21 -7.70 18.48
CA PHE A 475 -1.34 -8.40 19.08
C PHE A 475 -2.58 -7.52 19.22
N ALA A 476 -2.39 -6.26 19.63
CA ALA A 476 -3.49 -5.31 19.77
C ALA A 476 -4.22 -5.12 18.44
N TYR A 477 -3.49 -5.05 17.33
CA TYR A 477 -4.04 -4.98 15.98
C TYR A 477 -4.93 -6.19 15.65
N SER A 478 -4.42 -7.41 15.84
CA SER A 478 -5.20 -8.62 15.53
C SER A 478 -6.44 -8.74 16.42
N MET A 479 -6.31 -8.43 17.71
CA MET A 479 -7.44 -8.44 18.65
C MET A 479 -8.50 -7.40 18.29
N LEU A 480 -8.08 -6.17 17.99
CA LEU A 480 -8.99 -5.09 17.62
C LEU A 480 -9.71 -5.40 16.30
N THR A 481 -9.00 -5.98 15.33
CA THR A 481 -9.57 -6.43 14.06
C THR A 481 -10.60 -7.56 14.28
N LEU A 482 -10.24 -8.59 15.03
CA LEU A 482 -11.15 -9.72 15.33
C LEU A 482 -12.39 -9.26 16.10
N LEU A 483 -12.21 -8.40 17.11
CA LEU A 483 -13.31 -7.86 17.90
C LEU A 483 -14.24 -6.99 17.04
N SER A 484 -13.69 -6.14 16.17
CA SER A 484 -14.43 -5.31 15.21
C SER A 484 -15.27 -6.16 14.26
N LEU A 485 -14.65 -7.19 13.65
CA LEU A 485 -15.32 -8.14 12.77
C LEU A 485 -16.41 -8.93 13.52
N LEU A 486 -16.16 -9.32 14.77
CA LEU A 486 -17.10 -10.07 15.59
C LEU A 486 -18.32 -9.22 15.95
N ILE A 487 -18.12 -7.98 16.41
CA ILE A 487 -19.21 -7.04 16.72
C ILE A 487 -20.06 -6.80 15.46
N GLY A 488 -19.41 -6.54 14.32
CA GLY A 488 -20.08 -6.37 13.04
C GLY A 488 -20.91 -7.59 12.63
N SER A 489 -20.32 -8.78 12.74
CA SER A 489 -20.96 -10.06 12.40
C SER A 489 -22.13 -10.35 13.33
N VAL A 490 -21.96 -10.23 14.64
CA VAL A 490 -23.03 -10.49 15.62
C VAL A 490 -24.20 -9.55 15.38
N ALA A 491 -23.95 -8.24 15.22
CA ALA A 491 -25.01 -7.26 14.99
C ALA A 491 -25.86 -7.57 13.75
N ILE A 492 -25.24 -7.94 12.63
CA ILE A 492 -25.98 -8.28 11.41
C ILE A 492 -26.64 -9.67 11.47
N CYS A 493 -26.07 -10.60 12.26
CA CYS A 493 -26.51 -11.99 12.36
C CYS A 493 -27.54 -12.26 13.46
N LEU A 494 -27.90 -11.28 14.29
CA LEU A 494 -28.83 -11.47 15.42
C LEU A 494 -30.09 -12.24 15.03
N ARG A 495 -30.66 -11.99 13.85
CA ARG A 495 -31.92 -12.60 13.42
C ARG A 495 -31.77 -14.01 12.83
N PRO A 496 -30.83 -14.30 11.91
CA PRO A 496 -30.51 -15.68 11.56
C PRO A 496 -30.20 -16.53 12.80
N LEU A 497 -29.42 -15.98 13.74
CA LEU A 497 -29.05 -16.67 14.97
C LEU A 497 -30.25 -16.89 15.89
N SER A 498 -31.13 -15.90 16.07
CA SER A 498 -32.32 -16.07 16.91
C SER A 498 -33.25 -17.16 16.37
N LEU A 499 -33.41 -17.25 15.04
CA LEU A 499 -34.21 -18.30 14.40
C LEU A 499 -33.56 -19.68 14.53
N VAL A 500 -32.23 -19.76 14.39
CA VAL A 500 -31.47 -21.00 14.64
C VAL A 500 -31.62 -21.44 16.09
N VAL A 501 -31.55 -20.53 17.06
CA VAL A 501 -31.71 -20.84 18.49
C VAL A 501 -33.15 -21.23 18.82
N GLU A 502 -34.14 -20.49 18.33
CA GLU A 502 -35.57 -20.77 18.58
C GLU A 502 -35.98 -22.14 18.00
N ARG A 503 -35.60 -22.44 16.75
CA ARG A 503 -35.95 -23.73 16.12
C ARG A 503 -35.02 -24.86 16.54
N GLY A 504 -33.75 -24.57 16.78
CA GLY A 504 -32.75 -25.53 17.23
C GLY A 504 -33.01 -26.02 18.64
N SER A 505 -33.40 -25.11 19.56
CA SER A 505 -33.82 -25.50 20.92
C SER A 505 -35.04 -26.41 20.90
N ARG A 506 -36.03 -26.16 20.03
CA ARG A 506 -37.17 -27.08 19.82
C ARG A 506 -36.73 -28.45 19.32
N PHE A 507 -35.72 -28.51 18.45
CA PHE A 507 -35.20 -29.78 17.93
C PHE A 507 -34.36 -30.55 18.96
N LEU A 508 -33.53 -29.87 19.76
CA LEU A 508 -32.69 -30.49 20.79
C LEU A 508 -33.50 -30.90 22.04
N LEU A 509 -34.58 -30.17 22.36
CA LEU A 509 -35.46 -30.51 23.48
C LEU A 509 -36.51 -31.57 23.11
N ALA A 510 -36.80 -31.79 21.82
CA ALA A 510 -37.77 -32.80 21.40
C ALA A 510 -37.41 -34.24 21.83
N PRO A 511 -36.14 -34.70 21.75
CA PRO A 511 -35.73 -35.99 22.30
C PRO A 511 -35.83 -36.07 23.83
N ILE A 512 -35.53 -34.98 24.55
CA ILE A 512 -35.58 -34.93 26.01
C ILE A 512 -37.04 -35.01 26.50
N MET A 513 -37.96 -34.33 25.80
CA MET A 513 -39.40 -34.46 26.07
C MET A 513 -39.96 -35.84 25.71
N HIS A 514 -39.35 -36.55 24.76
CA HIS A 514 -39.73 -37.93 24.43
C HIS A 514 -39.15 -38.97 25.40
N LEU A 515 -38.04 -38.66 26.08
CA LEU A 515 -37.38 -39.51 27.09
C LEU A 515 -37.94 -39.28 28.50
N SER A 516 -38.59 -38.15 28.79
CA SER A 516 -39.30 -37.93 30.06
C SER A 516 -40.64 -38.65 30.13
N GLY A 517 -40.69 -39.90 29.65
CA GLY A 517 -41.79 -40.84 29.87
C GLY A 517 -41.87 -41.25 31.35
N ALA A 518 -42.15 -40.30 32.23
CA ALA A 518 -42.66 -40.56 33.56
C ALA A 518 -44.17 -40.40 33.48
N GLY A 519 -44.86 -41.53 33.34
CA GLY A 519 -46.30 -41.60 33.52
C GLY A 519 -46.66 -41.18 34.94
N LEU A 520 -47.27 -40.01 35.09
CA LEU A 520 -48.13 -39.72 36.23
C LEU A 520 -49.42 -39.09 35.71
N HIS A 521 -50.51 -39.81 35.98
CA HIS A 521 -51.87 -39.31 35.91
C HIS A 521 -51.96 -37.99 36.69
N SER A 522 -52.29 -36.91 35.98
CA SER A 522 -52.94 -35.75 36.60
C SER A 522 -54.08 -35.30 35.71
N SER A 523 -55.25 -35.31 36.31
CA SER A 523 -56.57 -35.11 35.75
C SER A 523 -56.84 -33.67 35.33
N LYS A 524 -57.68 -33.54 34.29
CA LYS A 524 -58.67 -32.46 34.06
C LYS A 524 -58.21 -31.03 34.35
N ILE A 525 -57.96 -30.25 33.30
CA ILE A 525 -58.70 -29.01 32.96
C ILE A 525 -58.21 -28.51 31.59
N ALA A 526 -59.17 -28.02 30.80
CA ALA A 526 -59.04 -27.23 29.58
C ALA A 526 -58.73 -27.98 28.26
N SER A 527 -59.77 -28.63 27.74
CA SER A 527 -60.08 -28.60 26.31
C SER A 527 -60.33 -27.15 25.87
N ILE A 528 -59.57 -26.66 24.89
CA ILE A 528 -59.97 -25.79 23.76
C ILE A 528 -58.67 -25.56 22.98
N MET A 529 -58.45 -26.39 21.96
CA MET A 529 -57.85 -26.01 20.67
C MET A 529 -57.71 -27.28 19.83
N ASP A 530 -58.67 -27.46 18.94
CA ASP A 530 -58.72 -28.48 17.91
C ASP A 530 -57.86 -28.02 16.71
N PRO A 531 -56.81 -28.77 16.31
CA PRO A 531 -55.97 -28.42 15.18
C PRO A 531 -56.43 -29.17 13.92
N SER A 532 -57.65 -28.89 13.44
CA SER A 532 -58.20 -29.52 12.23
C SER A 532 -58.72 -28.52 11.18
N THR A 533 -58.07 -27.36 11.00
CA THR A 533 -58.27 -26.54 9.78
C THR A 533 -56.99 -25.85 9.34
N ARG A 534 -56.20 -26.52 8.48
CA ARG A 534 -55.09 -25.87 7.78
C ARG A 534 -54.94 -26.38 6.35
N LYS A 535 -55.78 -25.88 5.46
CA LYS A 535 -55.49 -25.75 4.01
C LYS A 535 -56.45 -24.72 3.39
N GLN A 536 -56.06 -23.45 3.43
CA GLN A 536 -56.48 -22.47 2.41
C GLN A 536 -55.39 -21.39 2.25
N PRO A 537 -55.02 -21.02 1.01
CA PRO A 537 -53.99 -20.02 0.75
C PRO A 537 -54.51 -18.59 0.97
N ASN A 538 -53.68 -17.78 1.61
CA ASN A 538 -53.87 -16.37 1.95
C ASN A 538 -54.50 -15.53 0.82
N ARG A 539 -55.71 -14.99 1.08
CA ARG A 539 -56.36 -13.91 0.31
C ARG A 539 -56.27 -12.54 1.00
N ASN A 540 -55.30 -12.34 1.89
CA ASN A 540 -55.24 -11.17 2.79
C ASN A 540 -54.52 -9.93 2.21
N VAL A 541 -54.19 -9.90 0.92
CA VAL A 541 -53.72 -8.65 0.28
C VAL A 541 -54.90 -7.76 -0.16
N GLY A 542 -56.12 -8.30 -0.27
CA GLY A 542 -57.31 -7.52 -0.64
C GLY A 542 -57.99 -6.80 0.54
N ALA A 543 -57.70 -7.15 1.79
CA ALA A 543 -58.38 -6.57 2.95
C ALA A 543 -57.94 -5.12 3.23
N LEU A 544 -56.67 -4.79 2.96
CA LEU A 544 -56.14 -3.43 3.16
C LEU A 544 -56.67 -2.46 2.09
N THR A 545 -56.75 -2.90 0.84
CA THR A 545 -57.35 -2.11 -0.26
C THR A 545 -58.85 -1.93 -0.08
N LYS A 546 -59.54 -2.92 0.51
CA LYS A 546 -60.97 -2.84 0.82
C LYS A 546 -61.25 -1.88 2.00
N LEU A 547 -60.39 -1.83 3.00
CA LEU A 547 -60.50 -0.90 4.14
C LEU A 547 -60.19 0.54 3.74
N VAL A 548 -59.23 0.74 2.84
CA VAL A 548 -58.90 2.07 2.29
C VAL A 548 -60.00 2.56 1.34
N ASN A 549 -60.60 1.69 0.53
CA ASN A 549 -61.75 2.08 -0.31
C ASN A 549 -63.00 2.34 0.52
N GLN A 550 -63.31 1.54 1.56
CA GLN A 550 -64.45 1.81 2.45
C GLN A 550 -64.26 3.11 3.24
N SER A 551 -63.03 3.45 3.64
CA SER A 551 -62.75 4.73 4.31
C SER A 551 -62.81 5.95 3.37
N LEU A 552 -62.71 5.75 2.04
CA LEU A 552 -62.89 6.79 1.03
C LEU A 552 -64.37 6.98 0.69
N ASP A 553 -65.17 5.91 0.71
CA ASP A 553 -66.63 5.97 0.54
C ASP A 553 -67.32 6.64 1.74
N ASP A 554 -66.84 6.42 2.98
CA ASP A 554 -67.36 7.07 4.20
C ASP A 554 -67.03 8.58 4.30
N LEU A 555 -66.09 9.08 3.48
CA LEU A 555 -65.75 10.50 3.38
C LEU A 555 -66.56 11.25 2.30
N GLY A 556 -67.53 10.58 1.65
CA GLY A 556 -68.45 11.22 0.70
C GLY A 556 -67.78 11.79 -0.55
N ILE A 557 -66.59 11.32 -0.93
CA ILE A 557 -65.92 11.72 -2.17
C ILE A 557 -66.31 10.73 -3.27
N GLU A 558 -67.54 10.88 -3.78
CA GLU A 558 -67.93 10.21 -5.03
C GLU A 558 -67.11 10.75 -6.19
N SER A 559 -66.22 9.92 -6.75
CA SER A 559 -65.66 10.17 -8.08
C SER A 559 -66.67 9.77 -9.16
N SER A 560 -67.71 10.59 -9.35
CA SER A 560 -68.54 10.50 -10.57
C SER A 560 -67.86 11.29 -11.69
N ILE A 561 -67.36 10.58 -12.69
CA ILE A 561 -66.96 11.17 -13.97
C ILE A 561 -68.21 11.17 -14.84
N ASN A 562 -68.83 12.34 -15.03
CA ASN A 562 -69.69 12.60 -16.18
C ASN A 562 -69.46 14.05 -16.67
N PRO A 563 -69.19 14.29 -17.96
CA PRO A 563 -68.82 15.60 -18.46
C PRO A 563 -70.05 16.33 -19.03
N SER A 564 -70.50 17.41 -18.40
CA SER A 564 -71.20 18.50 -19.10
C SER A 564 -71.47 19.72 -18.20
N ILE A 565 -71.01 20.86 -18.69
CA ILE A 565 -71.67 22.18 -18.69
C ILE A 565 -71.64 23.05 -17.40
N ALA A 566 -71.02 24.21 -17.62
CA ALA A 566 -71.29 25.57 -17.13
C ALA A 566 -71.04 25.97 -15.66
N ALA A 567 -70.41 27.14 -15.58
CA ALA A 567 -70.04 27.89 -14.39
C ALA A 567 -71.22 28.33 -13.53
N VAL A 568 -71.07 28.19 -12.21
CA VAL A 568 -71.66 29.10 -11.22
C VAL A 568 -70.70 29.22 -10.03
N SER A 569 -70.33 30.45 -9.72
CA SER A 569 -69.62 30.87 -8.51
C SER A 569 -70.50 30.69 -7.27
N GLY A 570 -69.97 30.01 -6.24
CA GLY A 570 -70.62 29.93 -4.94
C GLY A 570 -69.63 29.54 -3.85
N SER A 571 -69.28 30.50 -2.99
CA SER A 571 -68.57 30.27 -1.74
C SER A 571 -69.48 29.58 -0.74
N ALA A 572 -69.16 28.36 -0.33
CA ALA A 572 -69.77 27.72 0.83
C ALA A 572 -68.68 27.46 1.87
N SER A 573 -68.81 28.12 3.02
CA SER A 573 -68.03 27.87 4.24
C SER A 573 -68.38 26.49 4.79
N VAL A 574 -67.41 25.58 4.79
CA VAL A 574 -67.52 24.33 5.56
C VAL A 574 -67.39 24.68 7.05
N ALA A 575 -68.45 24.35 7.80
CA ALA A 575 -68.56 24.59 9.22
C ALA A 575 -67.44 23.88 10.00
N GLY A 576 -66.94 24.56 11.03
CA GLY A 576 -65.80 24.15 11.83
C GLY A 576 -66.05 22.85 12.58
N VAL A 577 -65.18 21.87 12.33
CA VAL A 577 -64.89 20.79 13.27
C VAL A 577 -64.13 21.43 14.43
N SER A 578 -64.66 21.33 15.64
CA SER A 578 -63.98 21.81 16.84
C SER A 578 -62.65 21.06 17.02
N ASP A 579 -61.59 21.77 17.42
CA ASP A 579 -60.30 21.14 17.76
C ASP A 579 -60.46 20.04 18.82
N GLU A 580 -61.51 20.11 19.65
CA GLU A 580 -61.85 19.11 20.66
C GLU A 580 -62.42 17.82 20.04
N ASP A 581 -63.20 17.91 18.96
CA ASP A 581 -63.74 16.75 18.23
C ASP A 581 -62.62 16.01 17.49
N MET A 582 -61.66 16.77 16.95
CA MET A 582 -60.49 16.23 16.25
C MET A 582 -59.52 15.58 17.25
N ALA A 583 -59.34 16.17 18.42
CA ALA A 583 -58.57 15.57 19.52
C ALA A 583 -59.23 14.29 20.05
N ALA A 584 -60.56 14.27 20.20
CA ALA A 584 -61.30 13.10 20.62
C ALA A 584 -61.19 11.95 19.58
N LEU A 585 -61.30 12.26 18.29
CA LEU A 585 -61.15 11.27 17.21
C LEU A 585 -59.74 10.67 17.18
N VAL A 586 -58.71 11.50 17.32
CA VAL A 586 -57.31 11.05 17.38
C VAL A 586 -57.06 10.21 18.64
N GLN A 587 -57.68 10.55 19.76
CA GLN A 587 -57.55 9.78 21.00
C GLN A 587 -58.24 8.40 20.90
N VAL A 588 -59.38 8.31 20.22
CA VAL A 588 -60.07 7.03 19.94
C VAL A 588 -59.24 6.15 19.00
N VAL A 589 -58.64 6.72 17.94
CA VAL A 589 -57.76 5.97 17.03
C VAL A 589 -56.48 5.52 17.74
N ALA A 590 -55.88 6.39 18.57
CA ALA A 590 -54.67 6.05 19.32
C ALA A 590 -54.91 4.97 20.39
N THR A 591 -56.05 5.00 21.07
CA THR A 591 -56.43 3.98 22.06
C THR A 591 -56.78 2.65 21.41
N ALA A 592 -57.44 2.67 20.24
CA ALA A 592 -57.68 1.47 19.44
C ALA A 592 -56.38 0.83 18.91
N TRP A 593 -55.36 1.64 18.60
CA TRP A 593 -54.09 1.14 18.06
C TRP A 593 -53.14 0.61 19.14
N HIS A 594 -53.10 1.24 20.32
CA HIS A 594 -52.05 0.99 21.31
C HIS A 594 -52.47 0.20 22.55
N GLY A 595 -53.75 -0.06 22.77
CA GLY A 595 -54.21 -0.94 23.84
C GLY A 595 -53.71 -0.51 25.22
N THR A 596 -54.46 0.38 25.86
CA THR A 596 -54.30 0.98 27.21
C THR A 596 -53.71 2.39 27.31
N ASP A 597 -54.38 3.21 28.11
CA ASP A 597 -54.33 4.68 28.18
C ASP A 597 -53.02 5.24 28.81
N LYS A 598 -52.25 4.40 29.52
CA LYS A 598 -51.03 4.82 30.23
C LYS A 598 -49.83 5.09 29.31
N LEU A 599 -49.77 4.47 28.12
CA LEU A 599 -48.68 4.68 27.14
C LEU A 599 -48.84 5.97 26.31
N VAL A 600 -50.06 6.52 26.26
CA VAL A 600 -50.39 7.72 25.49
C VAL A 600 -49.89 8.99 26.20
N ARG A 601 -50.01 9.09 27.52
CA ARG A 601 -49.55 10.29 28.27
C ARG A 601 -48.03 10.52 28.24
N GLN A 602 -47.22 9.47 28.11
CA GLN A 602 -45.76 9.60 28.02
C GLN A 602 -45.25 9.83 26.59
N SER A 603 -46.02 9.49 25.55
CA SER A 603 -45.60 9.64 24.15
C SER A 603 -46.03 10.96 23.52
N VAL A 604 -47.14 11.55 23.98
CA VAL A 604 -47.69 12.82 23.46
C VAL A 604 -46.87 14.04 23.92
N ALA A 605 -46.28 14.02 25.12
CA ALA A 605 -45.49 15.14 25.66
C ALA A 605 -44.17 15.43 24.93
N CYS A 606 -43.63 14.46 24.18
CA CYS A 606 -42.35 14.62 23.47
C CYS A 606 -42.46 14.69 21.94
N ARG A 607 -43.66 14.62 21.36
CA ARG A 607 -43.84 14.51 19.89
C ARG A 607 -44.72 15.57 19.24
N LEU A 608 -45.37 16.46 20.01
CA LEU A 608 -46.31 17.42 19.44
C LEU A 608 -45.76 18.72 18.81
N PRO A 609 -44.52 19.23 19.06
CA PRO A 609 -44.11 20.47 18.40
C PRO A 609 -43.81 20.31 16.90
N VAL A 610 -43.74 19.08 16.39
CA VAL A 610 -43.25 18.81 15.03
C VAL A 610 -44.38 18.68 13.99
N LEU A 611 -45.63 18.40 14.40
CA LEU A 611 -46.74 18.27 13.44
C LEU A 611 -47.56 19.54 13.24
N VAL A 612 -47.66 20.44 14.22
CA VAL A 612 -48.50 21.65 14.12
C VAL A 612 -47.85 22.75 13.24
N GLY A 613 -46.54 22.67 12.97
CA GLY A 613 -45.83 23.64 12.14
C GLY A 613 -46.00 23.51 10.62
N THR A 614 -46.76 22.53 10.12
CA THR A 614 -46.87 22.26 8.67
C THR A 614 -48.19 22.69 8.02
N HIS A 615 -49.10 23.33 8.76
CA HIS A 615 -50.38 23.80 8.21
C HIS A 615 -50.67 25.30 8.35
N MET A 616 -49.76 26.11 8.86
CA MET A 616 -49.86 27.58 8.76
C MET A 616 -48.69 28.15 7.99
N GLY A 617 -49.01 28.74 6.84
CA GLY A 617 -48.06 29.31 5.91
C GLY A 617 -47.28 30.50 6.47
N ARG A 618 -46.16 30.76 5.79
CA ARG A 618 -45.30 31.95 5.88
C ARG A 618 -44.29 31.95 7.03
N ARG A 619 -43.09 31.43 6.75
CA ARG A 619 -41.84 31.96 7.34
C ARG A 619 -40.70 31.98 6.32
N ASP A 620 -40.04 33.12 6.27
CA ASP A 620 -38.97 33.47 5.36
C ASP A 620 -37.72 32.60 5.55
N ALA A 621 -37.09 32.29 4.42
CA ALA A 621 -35.79 31.66 4.34
C ALA A 621 -34.73 32.66 4.80
N ASN A 622 -34.22 32.51 6.04
CA ASN A 622 -32.84 32.82 6.44
C ASN A 622 -32.66 32.58 7.95
N ALA A 623 -32.29 31.37 8.34
CA ALA A 623 -31.66 31.11 9.63
C ALA A 623 -30.82 29.83 9.57
N ARG A 624 -29.52 29.99 9.28
CA ARG A 624 -28.52 28.95 9.53
C ARG A 624 -28.17 29.00 11.02
N TRP A 625 -28.53 27.97 11.76
CA TRP A 625 -27.92 27.68 13.05
C TRP A 625 -27.29 26.30 12.97
N TRP A 626 -25.96 26.30 12.88
CA TRP A 626 -25.14 25.17 13.30
C TRP A 626 -24.94 25.31 14.80
N THR A 627 -25.26 24.27 15.56
CA THR A 627 -24.66 24.03 16.87
C THR A 627 -24.09 22.62 16.89
N PRO A 628 -22.85 22.43 17.37
CA PRO A 628 -22.18 21.15 17.40
C PRO A 628 -22.69 20.29 18.57
N TRP A 629 -22.74 18.99 18.33
CA TRP A 629 -22.64 17.95 19.37
C TRP A 629 -21.44 17.09 19.03
#